data_AF-A0AA96DMZ7-F1
#
_entry.id   AF-A0AA96DMZ7-F1
#
_cell.length_a   1.000
_cell.length_b   1.000
_cell.length_c   1.000
_cell.angle_alpha   90.00
_cell.angle_beta   90.00
_cell.angle_gamma   90.00
#
_symmetry.space_group_name_H-M   'P 1'
#
loop_
_entity.id
_entity.type
_entity.pdbx_description
1 polymer ?
#
loop_
_entity_poly.entity_id
_entity_poly.type
_entity_poly.pdbx_seq_one_letter_code
_entity_poly.pdbx_strand_id
1 'polypeptide(L)'
;MKILKIFLILCSIFLFLNGDDDYKKYKHSYKNLDYLNLDEKQVKAIKNILLELKDEYKEFYEFKDDIEDDIEDLIEESNFDENLYIQKSMEIKKKATILEAKRIKKILEILNEKQRDKFADHFKEWIIE
;
A
#
# COMPACT_ATOMS: atom_id res chain seq x y z
N MET A 1 -11.09 39.97 2.45
CA MET A 1 -11.56 39.01 1.44
C MET A 1 -10.47 38.62 0.41
N LYS A 2 -9.23 38.38 0.84
CA LYS A 2 -8.17 37.80 -0.02
C LYS A 2 -7.77 36.39 0.42
N ILE A 3 -7.89 36.10 1.72
CA ILE A 3 -7.64 34.77 2.30
C ILE A 3 -8.71 33.74 1.87
N LEU A 4 -9.98 34.14 1.72
CA LEU A 4 -11.04 33.23 1.24
C LEU A 4 -10.80 32.72 -0.20
N LYS A 5 -10.09 33.49 -1.04
CA LYS A 5 -9.81 33.09 -2.42
C LYS A 5 -8.70 32.03 -2.53
N ILE A 6 -7.81 31.95 -1.53
CA ILE A 6 -6.75 30.93 -1.48
C ILE A 6 -7.32 29.59 -0.99
N PHE A 7 -8.29 29.62 -0.06
CA PHE A 7 -8.94 28.41 0.45
C PHE A 7 -9.75 27.68 -0.65
N LEU A 8 -10.40 28.43 -1.54
CA LEU A 8 -11.16 27.87 -2.68
C LEU A 8 -10.27 27.20 -3.74
N ILE A 9 -9.04 27.68 -3.93
CA ILE A 9 -8.10 27.10 -4.90
C ILE A 9 -7.51 25.77 -4.39
N LEU A 10 -7.34 25.63 -3.07
CA LEU A 10 -6.90 24.37 -2.46
C LEU A 10 -7.99 23.29 -2.50
N CYS A 11 -9.27 23.65 -2.34
CA CYS A 11 -10.37 22.70 -2.48
C CYS A 11 -10.57 22.20 -3.93
N SER A 12 -10.25 23.00 -4.95
CA SER A 12 -10.37 22.56 -6.35
C SER A 12 -9.39 21.46 -6.74
N ILE A 13 -8.26 21.30 -6.04
CA ILE A 13 -7.33 20.17 -6.28
C ILE A 13 -7.93 18.85 -5.77
N PHE A 14 -8.83 18.90 -4.78
CA PHE A 14 -9.51 17.71 -4.24
C PHE A 14 -10.73 17.26 -5.04
N LEU A 15 -11.26 18.10 -5.95
CA LEU A 15 -12.51 17.81 -6.67
C LEU A 15 -12.32 17.16 -8.05
N PHE A 16 -11.10 17.11 -8.60
CA PHE A 16 -10.80 16.43 -9.88
C PHE A 16 -10.26 14.99 -9.73
N LEU A 17 -10.32 14.40 -8.54
CA LEU A 17 -10.02 12.98 -8.31
C LEU A 17 -11.27 12.08 -8.30
N ASN A 18 -12.46 12.66 -8.52
CA ASN A 18 -13.72 11.93 -8.71
C ASN A 18 -14.29 12.25 -10.11
N GLY A 19 -13.63 11.77 -11.15
CA GLY A 19 -14.16 11.74 -12.51
C GLY A 19 -14.06 10.32 -13.04
N ASP A 20 -15.21 9.71 -13.30
CA ASP A 20 -15.44 8.34 -13.75
C ASP A 20 -14.42 7.82 -14.76
N ASP A 21 -13.81 6.68 -14.43
CA ASP A 21 -13.52 5.62 -15.37
C ASP A 21 -13.52 4.30 -14.60
N ASP A 22 -14.18 3.30 -15.18
CA ASP A 22 -14.66 2.04 -14.62
C ASP A 22 -13.54 1.03 -14.26
N TYR A 23 -12.59 1.47 -13.44
CA TYR A 23 -11.57 0.64 -12.82
C TYR A 23 -11.50 1.04 -11.35
N LYS A 24 -11.92 0.16 -10.44
CA LYS A 24 -11.56 0.25 -9.01
C LYS A 24 -10.05 0.05 -8.87
N LYS A 25 -9.28 1.01 -9.37
CA LYS A 25 -7.83 1.05 -9.32
C LYS A 25 -7.44 1.37 -7.90
N TYR A 26 -6.96 0.36 -7.19
CA TYR A 26 -6.31 0.39 -5.88
C TYR A 26 -6.23 1.78 -5.26
N LYS A 27 -7.23 2.08 -4.43
CA LYS A 27 -7.26 3.25 -3.57
C LYS A 27 -6.21 3.02 -2.48
N HIS A 28 -4.92 3.16 -2.84
CA HIS A 28 -3.83 3.04 -1.89
C HIS A 28 -4.00 4.14 -0.84
N SER A 29 -4.55 3.77 0.30
CA SER A 29 -4.38 4.49 1.55
C SER A 29 -2.87 4.65 1.73
N TYR A 30 -2.34 5.83 1.41
CA TYR A 30 -0.96 6.15 1.73
C TYR A 30 -0.89 6.22 3.25
N LYS A 31 -0.49 5.08 3.82
CA LYS A 31 -0.13 4.88 5.22
C LYS A 31 0.67 6.10 5.66
N ASN A 32 0.10 6.83 6.59
CA ASN A 32 0.56 8.18 6.91
C ASN A 32 1.80 8.10 7.82
N LEU A 33 2.88 8.80 7.49
CA LEU A 33 4.09 8.89 8.31
C LEU A 33 4.21 10.21 9.09
N ASP A 34 3.15 11.03 9.10
CA ASP A 34 3.13 12.35 9.76
C ASP A 34 3.48 12.25 11.25
N TYR A 35 3.14 11.15 11.92
CA TYR A 35 3.45 10.90 13.34
C TYR A 35 4.95 10.78 13.64
N LEU A 36 5.78 10.55 12.62
CA LEU A 36 7.23 10.44 12.73
C LEU A 36 7.94 11.80 12.76
N ASN A 37 7.26 12.90 12.42
CA ASN A 37 7.86 14.23 12.29
C ASN A 37 9.15 14.18 11.45
N LEU A 38 9.04 13.63 10.23
CA LEU A 38 10.16 13.48 9.30
C LEU A 38 10.68 14.85 8.86
N ASP A 39 12.00 14.98 8.72
CA ASP A 39 12.59 16.15 8.05
C ASP A 39 12.41 16.07 6.52
N GLU A 40 12.66 17.18 5.83
CA GLU A 40 12.48 17.26 4.36
C GLU A 40 13.32 16.23 3.59
N LYS A 41 14.53 15.91 4.07
CA LYS A 41 15.40 14.92 3.43
C LYS A 41 14.82 13.52 3.61
N GLN A 42 14.35 13.19 4.81
CA GLN A 42 13.70 11.92 5.12
C GLN A 42 12.41 11.74 4.29
N VAL A 43 11.56 12.76 4.21
CA VAL A 43 10.35 12.75 3.38
C VAL A 43 10.69 12.45 1.92
N LYS A 44 11.68 13.15 1.35
CA LYS A 44 12.10 12.94 -0.04
C LYS A 44 12.66 11.53 -0.26
N ALA A 45 13.47 11.02 0.68
CA ALA A 45 14.04 9.69 0.58
C ALA A 45 12.98 8.59 0.66
N ILE A 46 12.01 8.70 1.58
CA ILE A 46 10.89 7.77 1.68
C ILE A 46 10.02 7.81 0.42
N LYS A 47 9.73 9.00 -0.12
CA LYS A 47 9.00 9.13 -1.39
C LYS A 47 9.69 8.40 -2.53
N ASN A 48 11.02 8.49 -2.63
CA ASN A 48 11.78 7.77 -3.65
C ASN A 48 11.71 6.25 -3.48
N ILE A 49 11.74 5.74 -2.23
CA ILE A 49 11.52 4.31 -1.96
C ILE A 49 10.14 3.85 -2.44
N LEU A 50 9.10 4.65 -2.16
CA LEU A 50 7.75 4.30 -2.59
C LEU A 50 7.61 4.30 -4.13
N LEU A 51 8.33 5.18 -4.81
CA LEU A 51 8.40 5.19 -6.27
C LEU A 51 9.18 3.99 -6.83
N GLU A 52 10.31 3.63 -6.20
CA GLU A 52 11.12 2.47 -6.59
C GLU A 52 10.33 1.17 -6.49
N LEU A 53 9.53 1.01 -5.42
CA LEU A 53 8.74 -0.19 -5.20
C LEU A 53 7.42 -0.22 -5.99
N LYS A 54 7.05 0.88 -6.67
CA LYS A 54 5.74 1.03 -7.30
C LYS A 54 5.41 -0.11 -8.27
N ASP A 55 6.38 -0.49 -9.10
CA ASP A 55 6.18 -1.51 -10.13
C ASP A 55 6.06 -2.90 -9.49
N GLU A 56 6.84 -3.19 -8.45
CA GLU A 56 6.72 -4.44 -7.67
C GLU A 56 5.36 -4.55 -6.96
N TYR A 57 4.81 -3.44 -6.46
CA TYR A 57 3.46 -3.42 -5.90
C TYR A 57 2.42 -3.72 -6.98
N LYS A 58 2.57 -3.11 -8.16
CA LYS A 58 1.68 -3.37 -9.29
C LYS A 58 1.70 -4.85 -9.68
N GLU A 59 2.88 -5.43 -9.86
CA GLU A 59 3.06 -6.86 -10.17
C GLU A 59 2.55 -7.79 -9.07
N PHE A 60 2.57 -7.36 -7.81
CA PHE A 60 1.97 -8.12 -6.73
C PHE A 60 0.45 -8.14 -6.81
N TYR A 61 -0.17 -6.99 -7.09
CA TYR A 61 -1.62 -6.91 -7.18
C TYR A 61 -2.17 -7.63 -8.41
N GLU A 62 -1.51 -7.52 -9.57
CA GLU A 62 -1.87 -8.32 -10.76
C GLU A 62 -1.79 -9.83 -10.44
N PHE A 63 -0.70 -10.27 -9.78
CA PHE A 63 -0.57 -11.66 -9.32
C PHE A 63 -1.62 -12.08 -8.27
N LYS A 64 -2.01 -11.16 -7.38
CA LYS A 64 -3.00 -11.43 -6.35
C LYS A 64 -4.36 -11.66 -7.00
N ASP A 65 -4.76 -10.77 -7.91
CA ASP A 65 -6.00 -10.87 -8.66
C ASP A 65 -6.06 -12.22 -9.42
N ASP A 66 -4.98 -12.60 -10.13
CA ASP A 66 -4.93 -13.89 -10.86
C ASP A 66 -5.13 -15.11 -9.94
N ILE A 67 -4.56 -15.11 -8.72
CA ILE A 67 -4.74 -16.20 -7.77
C ILE A 67 -6.12 -16.16 -7.09
N GLU A 68 -6.67 -14.96 -6.87
CA GLU A 68 -8.02 -14.81 -6.32
C GLU A 68 -9.07 -15.36 -7.29
N ASP A 69 -8.93 -15.11 -8.60
CA ASP A 69 -9.75 -15.74 -9.64
C ASP A 69 -9.66 -17.27 -9.58
N ASP A 70 -8.45 -17.84 -9.47
CA ASP A 70 -8.27 -19.29 -9.31
C ASP A 70 -8.91 -19.85 -8.02
N ILE A 71 -8.97 -19.05 -6.96
CA ILE A 71 -9.60 -19.43 -5.68
C ILE A 71 -11.12 -19.37 -5.82
N GLU A 72 -11.67 -18.39 -6.53
CA GLU A 72 -13.10 -18.31 -6.82
C GLU A 72 -13.56 -19.55 -7.57
N ASP A 73 -12.85 -19.94 -8.63
CA ASP A 73 -13.11 -21.18 -9.38
C ASP A 73 -13.12 -22.41 -8.47
N LEU A 74 -12.13 -22.52 -7.57
CA LEU A 74 -12.00 -23.63 -6.61
C LEU A 74 -13.18 -23.72 -5.63
N ILE A 75 -13.76 -22.58 -5.24
CA ILE A 75 -14.91 -22.51 -4.33
C ILE A 75 -16.20 -22.94 -5.05
N GLU A 76 -16.31 -22.66 -6.34
CA GLU A 76 -17.46 -23.07 -7.16
C GLU A 76 -17.46 -24.57 -7.50
N GLU A 77 -16.32 -25.26 -7.37
CA GLU A 77 -16.25 -26.69 -7.60
C GLU A 77 -17.11 -27.51 -6.62
N SER A 78 -17.74 -28.57 -7.14
CA SER A 78 -18.58 -29.47 -6.32
C SER A 78 -17.84 -30.20 -5.20
N ASN A 79 -16.50 -30.28 -5.28
CA ASN A 79 -15.64 -30.90 -4.30
C ASN A 79 -14.44 -29.99 -4.02
N PHE A 80 -14.55 -29.18 -2.99
CA PHE A 80 -13.53 -28.20 -2.59
C PHE A 80 -12.19 -28.88 -2.21
N ASP A 81 -11.11 -28.53 -2.92
CA ASP A 81 -9.75 -28.93 -2.54
C ASP A 81 -9.15 -27.95 -1.52
N GLU A 82 -9.29 -28.30 -0.24
CA GLU A 82 -8.74 -27.53 0.88
C GLU A 82 -7.22 -27.29 0.77
N ASN A 83 -6.46 -28.26 0.28
CA ASN A 83 -5.00 -28.14 0.20
C ASN A 83 -4.59 -27.13 -0.88
N LEU A 84 -5.27 -27.16 -2.02
CA LEU A 84 -5.02 -26.22 -3.10
C LEU A 84 -5.40 -24.78 -2.68
N TYR A 85 -6.52 -24.62 -1.97
CA TYR A 85 -6.93 -23.33 -1.40
C TYR A 85 -5.86 -22.77 -0.44
N ILE A 86 -5.37 -23.60 0.49
CA ILE A 86 -4.33 -23.21 1.45
C ILE A 86 -3.06 -22.82 0.71
N GLN A 87 -2.64 -23.61 -0.29
CA GLN A 87 -1.45 -23.33 -1.08
C GLN A 87 -1.55 -21.96 -1.76
N LYS A 88 -2.61 -21.74 -2.55
CA LYS A 88 -2.84 -20.47 -3.28
C LYS A 88 -2.89 -19.27 -2.32
N SER A 89 -3.61 -19.41 -1.22
CA SER A 89 -3.68 -18.39 -0.16
C SER A 89 -2.30 -18.07 0.45
N MET A 90 -1.46 -19.10 0.65
CA MET A 90 -0.10 -18.93 1.18
C MET A 90 0.83 -18.26 0.18
N GLU A 91 0.64 -18.48 -1.13
CA GLU A 91 1.43 -17.84 -2.18
C GLU A 91 1.23 -16.31 -2.19
N ILE A 92 -0.03 -15.85 -2.13
CA ILE A 92 -0.36 -14.42 -1.98
C ILE A 92 0.31 -13.84 -0.73
N LYS A 93 0.08 -14.48 0.44
CA LYS A 93 0.63 -14.00 1.72
C LYS A 93 2.15 -13.93 1.73
N LYS A 94 2.81 -14.92 1.12
CA LYS A 94 4.27 -14.96 1.01
C LYS A 94 4.79 -13.79 0.19
N LYS A 95 4.20 -13.51 -0.98
CA LYS A 95 4.63 -12.41 -1.85
C LYS A 95 4.38 -11.05 -1.19
N ALA A 96 3.23 -10.88 -0.54
CA ALA A 96 2.91 -9.70 0.26
C ALA A 96 3.96 -9.45 1.36
N THR A 97 4.25 -10.47 2.16
CA THR A 97 5.20 -10.40 3.27
C THR A 97 6.61 -10.01 2.81
N ILE A 98 7.05 -10.51 1.65
CA ILE A 98 8.35 -10.14 1.05
C ILE A 98 8.39 -8.65 0.70
N LEU A 99 7.34 -8.11 0.07
CA LEU A 99 7.25 -6.68 -0.26
C LEU A 99 7.16 -5.79 0.97
N GLU A 100 6.40 -6.19 1.98
CA GLU A 100 6.34 -5.51 3.26
C GLU A 100 7.72 -5.42 3.92
N ALA A 101 8.42 -6.56 4.02
CA ALA A 101 9.75 -6.61 4.63
C ALA A 101 10.74 -5.72 3.88
N LYS A 102 10.70 -5.74 2.54
CA LYS A 102 11.53 -4.88 1.70
C LYS A 102 11.25 -3.39 1.93
N ARG A 103 9.97 -3.00 1.96
CA ARG A 103 9.54 -1.62 2.24
C ARG A 103 9.94 -1.16 3.63
N ILE A 104 9.63 -1.97 4.65
CA ILE A 104 9.93 -1.66 6.06
C ILE A 104 11.44 -1.48 6.23
N LYS A 105 12.25 -2.41 5.72
CA LYS A 105 13.72 -2.30 5.78
C LYS A 105 14.22 -0.95 5.23
N LYS A 106 13.79 -0.59 4.02
CA LYS A 106 14.20 0.67 3.37
C LYS A 106 13.75 1.91 4.16
N ILE A 107 12.55 1.88 4.77
CA ILE A 107 12.08 2.98 5.63
C ILE A 107 12.95 3.08 6.88
N LEU A 108 13.20 1.97 7.58
CA LEU A 108 13.99 1.95 8.81
C LEU A 108 15.44 2.44 8.62
N GLU A 109 16.00 2.30 7.41
CA GLU A 109 17.33 2.84 7.05
C GLU A 109 17.37 4.37 7.02
N ILE A 110 16.22 5.05 6.93
CA ILE A 110 16.10 6.52 6.91
C ILE A 110 15.78 7.08 8.30
N LEU A 111 15.09 6.30 9.12
CA LEU A 111 14.59 6.74 10.42
C LEU A 111 15.70 6.73 11.48
N ASN A 112 15.69 7.73 12.35
CA ASN A 112 16.48 7.68 13.58
C ASN A 112 15.83 6.74 14.62
N GLU A 113 16.56 6.42 15.70
CA GLU A 113 16.10 5.49 16.75
C GLU A 113 14.70 5.83 17.29
N LYS A 114 14.46 7.08 17.70
CA LYS A 114 13.16 7.51 18.21
C LYS A 114 12.02 7.39 17.18
N GLN A 115 12.32 7.62 15.91
CA GLN A 115 11.35 7.42 14.83
C GLN A 115 11.10 5.94 14.57
N ARG A 116 12.11 5.07 14.69
CA ARG A 116 11.96 3.62 14.55
C ARG A 116 11.06 3.06 15.63
N ASP A 117 11.20 3.51 16.88
CA ASP A 117 10.33 3.08 17.97
C ASP A 117 8.86 3.44 17.69
N LYS A 118 8.61 4.71 17.31
CA LYS A 118 7.27 5.13 16.90
C LYS A 118 6.74 4.36 15.70
N PHE A 119 7.58 4.10 14.70
CA PHE A 119 7.16 3.33 13.54
C PHE A 119 6.76 1.91 13.92
N ALA A 120 7.48 1.29 14.87
CA ALA A 120 7.15 -0.03 15.39
C ALA A 120 5.78 -0.05 16.09
N ASP A 121 5.40 1.00 16.83
CA ASP A 121 4.07 1.08 17.46
C ASP A 121 2.91 1.07 16.43
N HIS A 122 3.18 1.52 15.21
CA HIS A 122 2.21 1.65 14.12
C HIS A 122 2.43 0.64 12.97
N PHE A 123 3.30 -0.36 13.14
CA PHE A 123 3.74 -1.22 12.01
C PHE A 123 2.58 -1.98 11.35
N LYS A 124 1.51 -2.29 12.08
CA LYS A 124 0.35 -3.05 11.55
C LYS A 124 -0.35 -2.30 10.41
N GLU A 125 -0.36 -0.97 10.47
CA GLU A 125 -0.87 -0.14 9.38
C GLU A 125 -0.07 -0.39 8.09
N TRP A 126 1.16 -0.94 8.19
CA TRP A 126 2.10 -1.24 7.13
C TRP A 126 2.02 -2.65 6.55
N ILE A 127 1.07 -3.47 6.97
CA ILE A 127 0.76 -4.78 6.36
C ILE A 127 -0.07 -4.60 5.07
N ILE A 128 0.21 -5.38 4.03
CA ILE A 128 -0.56 -5.43 2.79
C ILE A 128 -1.77 -6.35 3.03
N GLU A 129 -2.95 -5.86 2.69
CA GLU A 129 -4.21 -6.62 2.74
C GLU A 129 -4.51 -7.28 1.40
#